data_AF-A0A954S313-F1
#
_entry.id   AF-A0A954S313-F1
#
_cell.length_a   1.000
_cell.length_b   1.000
_cell.length_c   1.000
_cell.angle_alpha   90.00
_cell.angle_beta   90.00
_cell.angle_gamma   90.00
#
_symmetry.space_group_name_H-M   'P 1'
#
loop_
_entity.id
_entity.type
_entity.pdbx_description
1 polymer ?
#
loop_
_entity_poly.entity_id
_entity_poly.type
_entity_poly.pdbx_seq_one_letter_code
_entity_poly.pdbx_strand_id
1 'polypeptide(L)'
;MQTLELEQTLCDVLEHAGRDYVQAIDEIDTLSSALLDDAGQMRAGERLQELAIRTRATESRVRRVREMWQALRTPPDDRLREVMSKQEAILHELIHRIDSVEQLARAARNRLAPHVDASTRTSEMRSAYARSIRQATE
;
A
#
# COMPACT_ATOMS: atom_id res chain seq x y z
N MET A 1 -18.30 19.44 24.42
CA MET A 1 -18.71 18.34 23.52
C MET A 1 -19.41 17.31 24.37
N GLN A 2 -20.71 17.16 24.16
CA GLN A 2 -21.54 16.17 24.86
C GLN A 2 -21.20 14.77 24.31
N THR A 3 -21.36 13.71 25.12
CA THR A 3 -21.01 12.32 24.73
C THR A 3 -21.65 11.90 23.40
N LEU A 4 -22.91 12.29 23.18
CA LEU A 4 -23.64 12.03 21.93
C LEU A 4 -23.02 12.73 20.71
N GLU A 5 -22.54 13.97 20.86
CA GLU A 5 -21.87 14.70 19.77
C GLU A 5 -20.55 14.04 19.37
N LEU A 6 -19.80 13.54 20.36
CA LEU A 6 -18.55 12.83 20.10
C LEU A 6 -18.79 11.47 19.44
N GLU A 7 -19.80 10.73 19.89
CA GLU A 7 -20.18 9.45 19.30
C GLU A 7 -20.61 9.61 17.84
N GLN A 8 -21.42 10.63 17.54
CA GLN A 8 -21.79 10.98 16.17
C GLN A 8 -20.56 11.34 15.33
N THR A 9 -19.66 12.16 15.89
CA THR A 9 -18.40 12.54 15.23
C THR A 9 -17.52 11.32 14.94
N LEU A 10 -17.45 10.36 15.87
CA LEU A 10 -16.70 9.12 15.68
C LEU A 10 -17.33 8.27 14.57
N CYS A 11 -18.66 8.13 14.55
CA CYS A 11 -19.35 7.44 13.46
C CYS A 11 -19.03 8.06 12.11
N ASP A 12 -19.16 9.39 11.97
CA ASP A 12 -18.95 10.10 10.71
C ASP A 12 -17.50 9.96 10.22
N VAL A 13 -16.53 10.03 11.15
CA VAL A 13 -15.10 9.87 10.84
C VAL A 13 -14.78 8.43 10.43
N LEU A 14 -15.36 7.43 11.10
CA LEU A 14 -15.20 6.02 10.73
C LEU A 14 -15.85 5.73 9.38
N GLU A 15 -17.06 6.20 9.11
CA GLU A 15 -17.72 6.03 7.82
C GLU A 15 -16.93 6.66 6.67
N HIS A 16 -16.35 7.84 6.90
CA HIS A 16 -15.47 8.48 5.92
C HIS A 16 -14.19 7.68 5.69
N ALA A 17 -13.54 7.22 6.76
CA ALA A 17 -12.37 6.36 6.66
C ALA A 17 -12.68 5.06 5.89
N GLY A 18 -13.85 4.48 6.10
CA GLY A 18 -14.32 3.31 5.33
C GLY A 18 -14.36 3.56 3.83
N ARG A 19 -14.85 4.73 3.42
CA ARG A 19 -14.86 5.11 1.99
C ARG A 19 -13.43 5.23 1.45
N ASP A 20 -12.54 5.85 2.20
CA ASP A 20 -11.13 5.99 1.80
C ASP A 20 -10.46 4.60 1.68
N TYR A 21 -10.74 3.68 2.60
CA TYR A 21 -10.18 2.33 2.57
C TYR A 21 -10.74 1.48 1.43
N VAL A 22 -12.03 1.60 1.11
CA VAL A 22 -12.63 0.94 -0.06
C VAL A 22 -11.98 1.46 -1.35
N GLN A 23 -11.80 2.78 -1.47
CA GLN A 23 -11.06 3.35 -2.60
C GLN A 23 -9.61 2.85 -2.66
N ALA A 24 -8.95 2.72 -1.50
CA ALA A 24 -7.61 2.15 -1.42
C ALA A 24 -7.56 0.71 -1.93
N ILE A 25 -8.54 -0.13 -1.57
CA ILE A 25 -8.65 -1.51 -2.06
C ILE A 25 -8.77 -1.54 -3.59
N ASP A 26 -9.68 -0.74 -4.17
CA ASP A 26 -9.88 -0.68 -5.62
C ASP A 26 -8.61 -0.22 -6.37
N GLU A 27 -7.91 0.76 -5.80
CA GLU A 27 -6.62 1.23 -6.34
C GLU A 27 -5.55 0.13 -6.26
N ILE A 28 -5.46 -0.62 -5.16
CA ILE A 28 -4.51 -1.73 -4.98
C ILE A 28 -4.77 -2.83 -6.01
N ASP A 29 -6.02 -3.20 -6.26
CA ASP A 29 -6.37 -4.21 -7.26
C ASP A 29 -5.95 -3.77 -8.68
N THR A 30 -6.12 -2.50 -8.99
CA THR A 30 -5.65 -1.91 -10.26
C THR A 30 -4.12 -1.95 -10.37
N LEU A 31 -3.42 -1.59 -9.29
CA LEU A 31 -1.95 -1.55 -9.25
C LEU A 31 -1.32 -2.96 -9.25
N SER A 32 -2.00 -3.94 -8.67
CA SER A 32 -1.59 -5.36 -8.69
C SER A 32 -1.40 -5.87 -10.12
N SER A 33 -2.32 -5.49 -11.02
CA SER A 33 -2.25 -5.85 -12.44
C SER A 33 -1.07 -5.17 -13.14
N ALA A 34 -0.77 -3.91 -12.78
CA ALA A 34 0.34 -3.15 -13.34
C ALA A 34 1.72 -3.63 -12.87
N LEU A 35 1.83 -4.24 -11.68
CA LEU A 35 3.08 -4.80 -11.17
C LEU A 35 3.55 -6.04 -11.95
N LEU A 36 2.63 -6.72 -12.63
CA LEU A 36 2.95 -7.86 -13.50
C LEU A 36 3.55 -7.44 -14.86
N ASP A 37 3.43 -6.15 -15.22
CA ASP A 37 3.99 -5.56 -16.43
C ASP A 37 5.29 -4.78 -16.10
N ASP A 38 6.42 -5.15 -16.72
CA ASP A 38 7.74 -4.57 -16.44
C ASP A 38 7.77 -3.06 -16.72
N ALA A 39 6.95 -2.54 -17.64
CA ALA A 39 6.85 -1.10 -17.91
C ALA A 39 6.04 -0.33 -16.83
N GLY A 40 5.20 -1.04 -16.07
CA GLY A 40 4.27 -0.47 -15.08
C GLY A 40 4.81 -0.42 -13.66
N GLN A 41 5.85 -1.19 -13.33
CA GLN A 41 6.33 -1.39 -11.95
C GLN A 41 6.76 -0.12 -11.24
N MET A 42 7.52 0.77 -11.91
CA MET A 42 8.02 2.00 -11.27
C MET A 42 6.87 2.94 -10.89
N ARG A 43 5.91 3.14 -11.81
CA ARG A 43 4.70 3.95 -11.56
C ARG A 43 3.80 3.30 -10.51
N ALA A 44 3.69 1.97 -10.52
CA ALA A 44 2.91 1.25 -9.53
C ALA A 44 3.50 1.42 -8.12
N GLY A 45 4.82 1.39 -7.98
CA GLY A 45 5.51 1.65 -6.72
C GLY A 45 5.26 3.06 -6.15
N GLU A 46 5.37 4.10 -6.99
CA GLU A 46 5.07 5.48 -6.58
C GLU A 46 3.62 5.63 -6.11
N ARG A 47 2.66 5.06 -6.85
CA ARG A 47 1.23 5.09 -6.52
C ARG A 47 0.91 4.35 -5.22
N LEU A 48 1.57 3.22 -4.96
CA LEU A 48 1.45 2.50 -3.68
C LEU A 48 1.98 3.33 -2.51
N GLN A 49 3.07 4.08 -2.72
CA GLN A 49 3.59 4.99 -1.69
C GLN A 49 2.64 6.16 -1.41
N GLU A 50 2.07 6.78 -2.45
CA GLU A 50 1.03 7.82 -2.31
C GLU A 50 -0.18 7.28 -1.55
N LEU A 51 -0.61 6.06 -1.87
CA LEU A 51 -1.70 5.40 -1.18
C LEU A 51 -1.39 5.19 0.31
N ALA A 52 -0.21 4.69 0.65
CA ALA A 52 0.21 4.50 2.04
C ALA A 52 0.21 5.82 2.85
N ILE A 53 0.61 6.92 2.22
CA ILE A 53 0.59 8.26 2.84
C ILE A 53 -0.86 8.69 3.13
N ARG A 54 -1.78 8.53 2.15
CA ARG A 54 -3.19 8.88 2.33
C ARG A 54 -3.85 8.04 3.43
N THR A 55 -3.67 6.72 3.41
CA THR A 55 -4.21 5.82 4.43
C THR A 55 -3.70 6.18 5.83
N ARG A 56 -2.41 6.55 5.98
CA ARG A 56 -1.85 7.00 7.26
C ARG A 56 -2.48 8.31 7.76
N ALA A 57 -2.82 9.23 6.86
CA ALA A 57 -3.51 10.47 7.22
C ALA A 57 -4.93 10.18 7.73
N THR A 58 -5.67 9.30 7.05
CA THR A 58 -7.00 8.84 7.47
C THR A 58 -6.94 8.17 8.85
N GLU A 59 -6.01 7.23 9.06
CA GLU A 59 -5.79 6.58 10.35
C GLU A 59 -5.47 7.57 11.48
N SER A 60 -4.62 8.56 11.20
CA SER A 60 -4.27 9.58 12.19
C SER A 60 -5.48 10.41 12.63
N ARG A 61 -6.40 10.71 11.70
CA ARG A 61 -7.66 11.40 12.00
C ARG A 61 -8.60 10.53 12.84
N VAL A 62 -8.77 9.27 12.46
CA VAL A 62 -9.61 8.31 13.20
C VAL A 62 -9.09 8.12 14.62
N ARG A 63 -7.78 7.89 14.78
CA ARG A 63 -7.12 7.66 16.08
C ARG A 63 -7.45 8.75 17.07
N ARG A 64 -7.32 10.02 16.67
CA ARG A 64 -7.58 11.16 17.57
C ARG A 64 -8.99 11.15 18.14
N VAL A 65 -10.00 10.90 17.30
CA VAL A 65 -11.41 10.89 17.73
C VAL A 65 -11.71 9.65 18.57
N ARG A 66 -11.13 8.50 18.20
CA ARG A 66 -11.26 7.24 18.95
C ARG A 66 -10.69 7.35 20.37
N GLU A 67 -9.51 7.96 20.52
CA GLU A 67 -8.87 8.19 21.83
C GLU A 67 -9.74 9.10 22.71
N MET A 68 -10.31 10.17 22.13
CA MET A 68 -11.23 11.05 22.85
C MET A 68 -12.49 10.32 23.31
N TRP A 69 -13.07 9.45 22.48
CA TRP A 69 -14.26 8.68 22.84
C TRP A 69 -13.96 7.62 23.89
N GLN A 70 -12.85 6.89 23.76
CA GLN A 70 -12.41 5.88 24.73
C GLN A 70 -12.17 6.48 26.13
N ALA A 71 -11.69 7.73 26.20
CA ALA A 71 -11.51 8.44 27.46
C ALA A 71 -12.82 8.64 28.24
N LEU A 72 -13.98 8.67 27.57
CA LEU A 72 -15.30 8.80 28.21
C LEU A 72 -15.79 7.50 28.87
N ARG A 73 -15.13 6.35 28.62
CA ARG A 73 -15.47 5.03 29.17
C ARG A 73 -16.95 4.65 29.01
N THR A 74 -17.58 5.15 27.96
CA THR A 74 -19.00 4.91 27.67
C THR A 74 -19.10 3.73 26.71
N PRO A 75 -20.02 2.79 26.92
CA PRO A 75 -20.25 1.73 25.95
C PRO A 75 -20.80 2.33 24.64
N PRO A 76 -20.41 1.80 23.47
CA PRO A 76 -20.91 2.27 22.18
C PRO A 76 -22.38 1.90 22.02
N ASP A 77 -23.17 2.79 21.41
CA ASP A 77 -24.51 2.46 20.96
C ASP A 77 -24.51 1.42 19.81
N ASP A 78 -25.70 1.00 19.39
CA ASP A 78 -25.84 -0.02 18.34
C ASP A 78 -25.30 0.48 16.99
N ARG A 79 -25.43 1.78 16.70
CA ARG A 79 -24.95 2.38 15.45
C ARG A 79 -23.43 2.39 15.39
N LEU A 80 -22.77 2.86 16.44
CA LEU A 80 -21.32 2.90 16.52
C LEU A 80 -20.75 1.49 16.47
N ARG A 81 -21.38 0.50 17.12
CA ARG A 81 -20.99 -0.92 16.98
C ARG A 81 -21.07 -1.41 15.55
N GLU A 82 -22.15 -1.11 14.84
CA GLU A 82 -22.30 -1.49 13.42
C GLU A 82 -21.22 -0.85 12.55
N VAL A 83 -20.98 0.45 12.72
CA VAL A 83 -19.94 1.18 11.98
C VAL A 83 -18.55 0.61 12.28
N MET A 84 -18.23 0.33 13.55
CA MET A 84 -16.96 -0.28 13.96
C MET A 84 -16.79 -1.68 13.35
N SER A 85 -17.83 -2.51 13.33
CA SER A 85 -17.78 -3.85 12.72
C SER A 85 -17.56 -3.77 11.20
N LYS A 86 -18.22 -2.84 10.51
CA LYS A 86 -17.97 -2.59 9.07
C LYS A 86 -16.53 -2.13 8.83
N GLN A 87 -16.02 -1.23 9.67
CA GLN A 87 -14.62 -0.78 9.57
C GLN A 87 -13.62 -1.90 9.77
N GLU A 88 -13.85 -2.79 10.74
CA GLU A 88 -13.00 -3.94 10.98
C GLU A 88 -12.93 -4.85 9.74
N ALA A 89 -14.07 -5.15 9.13
CA ALA A 89 -14.13 -5.96 7.90
C ALA A 89 -13.36 -5.30 6.74
N ILE A 90 -13.52 -3.99 6.54
CA ILE A 90 -12.83 -3.24 5.48
C ILE A 90 -11.32 -3.22 5.73
N LEU A 91 -10.89 -3.00 6.98
CA LEU A 91 -9.46 -2.99 7.34
C LEU A 91 -8.82 -4.37 7.15
N HIS A 92 -9.51 -5.45 7.52
CA HIS A 92 -9.03 -6.81 7.26
C HIS A 92 -8.83 -7.06 5.76
N GLU A 93 -9.79 -6.65 4.92
CA GLU A 93 -9.65 -6.76 3.47
C GLU A 93 -8.47 -5.92 2.95
N LEU A 94 -8.34 -4.67 3.39
CA LEU A 94 -7.25 -3.79 2.99
C LEU A 94 -5.88 -4.37 3.36
N ILE A 95 -5.73 -4.90 4.57
CA ILE A 95 -4.49 -5.57 5.02
C ILE A 95 -4.18 -6.77 4.11
N HIS A 96 -5.19 -7.61 3.85
CA HIS A 96 -5.01 -8.78 3.00
C HIS A 96 -4.54 -8.42 1.57
N ARG A 97 -5.09 -7.33 1.01
CA ARG A 97 -4.72 -6.82 -0.31
C ARG A 97 -3.31 -6.24 -0.34
N ILE A 98 -2.94 -5.48 0.69
CA ILE A 98 -1.57 -4.95 0.84
C ILE A 98 -0.56 -6.10 0.93
N ASP A 99 -0.82 -7.10 1.77
CA ASP A 99 0.06 -8.27 1.91
C ASP A 99 0.23 -9.01 0.58
N SER A 100 -0.87 -9.16 -0.17
CA SER A 100 -0.86 -9.80 -1.49
C SER A 100 -0.01 -9.02 -2.50
N VAL A 101 -0.15 -7.68 -2.53
CA VAL A 101 0.67 -6.82 -3.40
C VAL A 101 2.13 -6.82 -3.00
N GLU A 102 2.45 -6.82 -1.71
CA GLU A 102 3.83 -6.95 -1.25
C GLU A 102 4.46 -8.26 -1.70
N GLN A 103 3.72 -9.37 -1.63
CA GLN A 103 4.18 -10.66 -2.11
C GLN A 103 4.43 -10.64 -3.63
N LEU A 104 3.53 -10.05 -4.41
CA LEU A 104 3.68 -9.87 -5.86
C LEU A 104 4.91 -9.02 -6.20
N ALA A 105 5.09 -7.89 -5.53
CA ALA A 105 6.23 -7.00 -5.73
C ALA A 105 7.56 -7.70 -5.38
N ARG A 106 7.60 -8.46 -4.28
CA ARG A 106 8.79 -9.26 -3.90
C ARG A 106 9.08 -10.35 -4.92
N ALA A 107 8.06 -11.04 -5.42
CA ALA A 107 8.20 -12.07 -6.45
C ALA A 107 8.72 -11.49 -7.77
N ALA A 108 8.18 -10.35 -8.20
CA ALA A 108 8.63 -9.64 -9.39
C ALA A 108 10.10 -9.21 -9.28
N ARG A 109 10.50 -8.65 -8.12
CA ARG A 109 11.89 -8.28 -7.84
C ARG A 109 12.83 -9.50 -7.91
N ASN A 110 12.43 -10.62 -7.31
CA ASN A 110 13.22 -11.85 -7.33
C ASN A 110 13.31 -12.46 -8.74
N ARG A 111 12.31 -12.27 -9.61
CA ARG A 111 12.35 -12.67 -11.02
C ARG A 111 13.32 -11.82 -11.83
N LEU A 112 13.36 -10.51 -11.57
CA LEU A 112 14.19 -9.57 -12.33
C LEU A 112 15.66 -9.58 -11.92
N ALA A 113 15.97 -9.81 -10.63
CA ALA A 113 17.34 -9.87 -10.11
C ALA A 113 18.30 -10.76 -10.96
N PRO A 114 17.96 -12.02 -11.31
CA PRO A 114 18.84 -12.85 -12.14
C PRO A 114 18.99 -12.36 -13.58
N HIS A 115 18.01 -11.65 -14.14
CA HIS A 115 18.08 -11.10 -15.50
C HIS A 115 18.94 -9.83 -15.57
N VAL A 116 18.91 -9.00 -14.53
CA VAL A 116 19.79 -7.82 -14.42
C VAL A 116 21.24 -8.28 -14.33
N ASP A 117 21.56 -9.25 -13.46
CA ASP A 117 22.90 -9.82 -13.32
C ASP A 117 23.42 -10.49 -14.61
N ALA A 118 22.54 -11.15 -15.36
CA ALA A 118 22.90 -11.72 -16.67
C ALA A 118 23.19 -10.62 -17.72
N SER A 119 22.43 -9.52 -17.69
CA SER A 119 22.60 -8.40 -18.64
C SER A 119 23.87 -7.59 -18.37
N THR A 120 24.20 -7.32 -17.10
CA THR A 120 25.44 -6.65 -16.70
C THR A 120 26.65 -7.52 -17.01
N ARG A 121 26.60 -8.83 -16.68
CA ARG A 121 27.68 -9.77 -17.02
C ARG A 121 27.92 -9.88 -18.53
N THR A 122 26.86 -9.82 -19.34
CA THR A 122 26.96 -9.82 -20.81
C THR A 122 27.56 -8.51 -21.35
N SER A 123 27.21 -7.37 -20.76
CA SER A 123 27.75 -6.05 -21.11
C SER A 123 29.24 -5.91 -20.72
N GLU A 124 29.62 -6.43 -19.55
CA GLU A 124 31.00 -6.48 -19.08
C GLU A 124 31.87 -7.41 -19.94
N MET A 125 31.36 -8.59 -20.32
CA MET A 125 32.06 -9.51 -21.22
C MET A 125 32.27 -8.90 -22.62
N ARG A 126 31.26 -8.24 -23.20
CA ARG A 126 31.40 -7.54 -24.49
C ARG A 126 32.41 -6.40 -24.41
N SER A 127 32.41 -5.66 -23.31
CA SER A 127 33.38 -4.57 -23.08
C SER A 127 34.80 -5.09 -22.87
N ALA A 128 34.96 -6.23 -22.19
CA ALA A 128 36.26 -6.88 -22.03
C ALA A 128 36.79 -7.42 -23.36
N TYR A 129 35.93 -8.05 -24.17
CA TYR A 129 36.27 -8.56 -25.50
C TYR A 129 36.64 -7.44 -26.49
N ALA A 130 35.89 -6.32 -26.47
CA ALA A 130 36.20 -5.17 -27.30
C ALA A 130 37.53 -4.48 -26.91
N ARG A 131 37.95 -4.58 -25.65
CA ARG A 131 39.27 -4.12 -25.18
C ARG A 131 40.38 -5.08 -25.59
N SER A 132 40.17 -6.39 -25.48
CA SER A 132 41.18 -7.39 -25.87
C SER A 132 41.46 -7.41 -27.37
N ILE A 133 40.45 -7.18 -28.22
CA ILE A 133 40.66 -7.04 -29.67
C ILE A 133 41.49 -5.79 -29.99
N ARG A 134 41.22 -4.66 -29.33
CA ARG A 134 41.96 -3.41 -29.55
C ARG A 134 43.44 -3.54 -29.19
N GLN A 135 43.76 -4.22 -28.08
CA GLN A 135 45.13 -4.50 -27.66
C GLN A 135 45.87 -5.52 -28.56
N ALA A 136 45.15 -6.36 -29.31
CA ALA A 136 45.74 -7.34 -30.20
C ALA A 136 46.00 -6.79 -31.63
N THR A 137 45.45 -5.62 -31.94
CA THR A 137 45.56 -4.95 -33.25
C THR A 137 46.47 -3.73 -33.26
N GLU A 138 47.14 -3.45 -32.14
CA GLU A 138 48.25 -2.47 -32.00
C GLU A 138 49.59 -3.21 -31.92
#